data_AF-A0A7C3VFI9-F1
#
_entry.id   AF-A0A7C3VFI9-F1
#
_cell.length_a   1.000
_cell.length_b   1.000
_cell.length_c   1.000
_cell.angle_alpha   90.00
_cell.angle_beta   90.00
_cell.angle_gamma   90.00
#
_symmetry.space_group_name_H-M   'P 1'
#
loop_
_entity.id
_entity.type
_entity.pdbx_description
1 polymer ?
#
loop_
_entity_poly.entity_id
_entity_poly.type
_entity_poly.pdbx_seq_one_letter_code
_entity_poly.pdbx_strand_id
1 'polypeptide(L)'
;MNNDIIDINHVMKLAKLDLSPKDTEHFGSELNKILGYIDMIKEADISKINDMLNELEYDKLVGVTDLNSQFYKDCRVDECKIDDSFDFEIVKNNAPVFETQDAGSENGFFVVPQIIE
;
A
#
# COMPACT_ATOMS: atom_id res chain seq x y z
N MET A 1 33.04 -8.01 8.44
CA MET A 1 31.67 -7.60 8.81
C MET A 1 31.19 -6.72 7.67
N ASN A 2 30.22 -7.18 6.88
CA ASN A 2 29.61 -6.32 5.87
C ASN A 2 28.79 -5.27 6.61
N ASN A 3 29.35 -4.08 6.72
CA ASN A 3 28.64 -2.88 7.17
C ASN A 3 27.72 -2.44 6.02
N ASP A 4 26.67 -3.21 5.75
CA ASP A 4 25.57 -2.76 4.91
C ASP A 4 24.78 -1.74 5.74
N ILE A 5 25.36 -0.55 5.89
CA ILE A 5 24.74 0.59 6.52
C ILE A 5 23.55 0.94 5.64
N ILE A 6 22.34 0.75 6.16
CA ILE A 6 21.13 1.17 5.48
C ILE A 6 21.19 2.69 5.33
N ASP A 7 21.29 3.17 4.09
CA ASP A 7 21.27 4.59 3.78
C ASP A 7 19.84 5.14 3.95
N ILE A 8 19.66 6.04 4.91
CA ILE A 8 18.38 6.68 5.19
C ILE A 8 17.82 7.40 3.96
N ASN A 9 18.67 7.98 3.11
CA ASN A 9 18.21 8.66 1.89
C ASN A 9 17.62 7.69 0.88
N HIS A 10 18.19 6.48 0.80
CA HIS A 10 17.65 5.43 -0.05
C HIS A 10 16.28 4.96 0.44
N VAL A 11 16.13 4.75 1.75
CA VAL A 11 14.85 4.37 2.37
C VAL A 11 13.79 5.45 2.18
N MET A 12 14.14 6.72 2.39
CA MET A 12 13.25 7.86 2.15
C MET A 12 12.71 7.88 0.72
N LYS A 13 13.58 7.66 -0.27
CA LYS A 13 13.20 7.62 -1.69
C LYS A 13 12.23 6.49 -2.00
N LEU A 14 12.45 5.31 -1.44
CA LEU A 14 11.57 4.15 -1.63
C LEU A 14 10.19 4.37 -0.98
N ALA A 15 10.18 4.94 0.23
CA ALA A 15 8.96 5.23 0.98
C ALA A 15 8.24 6.52 0.54
N LYS A 16 8.78 7.24 -0.45
CA LYS A 16 8.26 8.55 -0.92
C LYS A 16 8.13 9.59 0.21
N LEU A 17 9.09 9.59 1.13
CA LEU A 17 9.16 10.54 2.23
C LEU A 17 10.04 11.73 1.82
N ASP A 18 9.53 12.93 2.04
CA ASP A 18 10.28 14.17 1.92
C ASP A 18 10.57 14.70 3.33
N LEU A 19 11.80 14.48 3.81
CA LEU A 19 12.24 14.88 5.14
C LEU A 19 13.24 16.03 5.04
N SER A 20 13.17 16.95 6.00
CA SER A 20 14.16 18.02 6.09
C SER A 20 15.55 17.44 6.46
N PRO A 21 16.66 18.13 6.15
CA PRO A 21 18.00 17.64 6.49
C PRO A 21 18.18 17.33 7.99
N LYS A 22 17.53 18.12 8.85
CA LYS A 22 17.53 17.93 10.30
C LYS A 22 16.80 16.64 10.69
N ASP A 23 15.65 16.38 10.07
CA ASP A 23 14.87 15.17 10.34
C ASP A 23 15.55 13.93 9.78
N THR A 24 16.19 14.02 8.61
CA THR A 24 17.00 12.94 8.03
C THR A 24 18.13 12.52 8.97
N GLU A 25 18.83 13.48 9.56
CA GLU A 25 19.89 13.17 10.55
C GLU A 25 19.30 12.53 11.82
N HIS A 26 18.21 13.09 12.33
CA HIS A 26 17.53 12.57 13.52
C HIS A 26 17.04 11.13 13.31
N PHE A 27 16.27 10.89 12.25
CA PHE A 27 15.71 9.57 11.94
C PHE A 27 16.78 8.59 11.47
N GLY A 28 17.87 9.04 10.84
CA GLY A 28 19.02 8.18 10.56
C GLY A 28 19.67 7.64 11.84
N SER A 29 19.81 8.48 12.87
CA SER A 29 20.31 8.05 14.19
C SER A 29 19.36 7.07 14.88
N GLU A 30 18.06 7.35 14.86
CA GLU A 30 17.05 6.44 15.44
C GLU A 30 16.99 5.10 14.70
N LEU A 31 17.08 5.11 13.37
CA LEU A 31 17.13 3.89 12.57
C LEU A 31 18.33 3.02 12.97
N ASN A 32 19.52 3.61 13.14
CA ASN A 32 20.69 2.87 13.58
C ASN A 32 20.52 2.22 14.97
N LYS A 33 19.84 2.90 15.90
CA LYS A 33 19.52 2.33 17.22
C LYS A 33 18.57 1.14 17.10
N ILE A 34 17.54 1.25 16.27
CA ILE A 34 16.57 0.18 16.02
C ILE A 34 17.27 -1.02 15.37
N LEU A 35 18.11 -0.80 14.37
CA LEU A 35 18.87 -1.87 13.71
C LEU A 35 19.81 -2.58 14.70
N GLY A 36 20.50 -1.82 15.55
CA GLY A 36 21.33 -2.40 16.60
C GLY A 36 20.54 -3.23 17.62
N TYR A 37 19.29 -2.85 17.90
CA TYR A 37 18.40 -3.67 18.73
C TYR A 37 17.93 -4.94 18.02
N ILE A 38 17.54 -4.85 16.74
CA ILE A 38 17.11 -6.00 15.92
C ILE A 38 18.27 -6.99 15.73
N ASP A 39 19.51 -6.53 15.67
CA ASP A 39 20.69 -7.38 15.55
C ASP A 39 20.80 -8.41 16.69
N MET A 40 20.22 -8.15 17.86
CA MET A 40 20.13 -9.13 18.96
C MET A 40 19.37 -10.40 18.55
N ILE A 41 18.41 -10.31 17.62
CA ILE A 41 17.60 -11.45 17.16
C ILE A 41 18.43 -12.40 16.28
N LYS A 42 19.51 -11.91 15.65
CA LYS A 42 20.39 -12.76 14.80
C LYS A 42 21.08 -13.87 15.58
N GLU A 43 21.17 -13.75 16.91
CA GLU A 43 21.78 -14.77 17.78
C GLU A 43 20.82 -15.93 18.10
N ALA A 44 19.53 -15.79 17.81
CA ALA A 44 18.55 -16.83 18.08
C ALA A 44 18.68 -18.00 17.09
N ASP A 45 18.71 -19.24 17.60
CA ASP A 45 18.66 -20.44 16.76
C ASP A 45 17.25 -20.63 16.18
N ILE A 46 17.11 -20.36 14.88
CA ILE A 46 15.85 -20.51 14.13
C ILE A 46 15.78 -21.83 13.35
N SER A 47 16.75 -22.74 13.49
CA SER A 47 16.85 -23.97 12.69
C SER A 47 15.65 -24.92 12.83
N LYS A 48 14.89 -24.80 13.93
CA LYS A 48 13.70 -25.62 14.23
C LYS A 48 12.38 -24.90 13.97
N ILE A 49 12.41 -23.64 13.53
CA ILE A 49 11.21 -22.89 13.17
C ILE A 49 10.83 -23.28 11.74
N ASN A 50 9.69 -23.96 11.61
CA ASN A 50 9.07 -24.24 10.33
C ASN A 50 8.20 -23.01 10.00
N ASP A 51 8.58 -22.23 8.99
CA ASP A 51 8.01 -20.94 8.57
C ASP A 51 6.70 -20.50 9.25
N MET A 52 6.74 -19.39 9.99
CA MET A 52 5.55 -18.72 10.56
C MET A 52 4.55 -18.25 9.48
N LEU A 53 4.95 -18.24 8.21
CA LEU A 53 4.10 -17.84 7.10
C LEU A 53 2.86 -18.75 6.93
N ASN A 54 2.90 -19.97 7.46
CA ASN A 54 1.77 -20.91 7.39
C ASN A 54 0.66 -20.64 8.44
N GLU A 55 0.81 -19.66 9.32
CA GLU A 55 -0.21 -19.34 10.33
C GLU A 55 -1.41 -18.59 9.73
N LEU A 56 -1.20 -17.93 8.58
CA LEU A 56 -2.29 -17.49 7.72
C LEU A 56 -2.62 -18.64 6.76
N GLU A 57 -3.74 -19.32 6.98
CA GLU A 57 -4.31 -20.22 5.98
C GLU A 57 -4.74 -19.40 4.76
N TYR A 58 -3.79 -19.04 3.90
CA TYR A 58 -4.03 -18.29 2.66
C TYR A 58 -5.08 -18.98 1.79
N ASP A 59 -5.14 -20.31 1.84
CA ASP A 59 -6.17 -21.13 1.17
C ASP A 59 -7.60 -20.85 1.68
N LYS A 60 -7.76 -20.34 2.92
CA LYS A 60 -9.04 -19.86 3.46
C LYS A 60 -9.29 -18.37 3.19
N LEU A 61 -8.23 -17.60 2.90
CA LEU A 61 -8.32 -16.18 2.54
C LEU A 61 -8.61 -15.99 1.05
N VAL A 62 -8.31 -16.98 0.20
CA VAL A 62 -8.93 -17.11 -1.11
C VAL A 62 -10.38 -17.57 -0.87
N GLY A 63 -11.20 -16.62 -0.43
CA GLY A 63 -12.63 -16.80 -0.39
C GLY A 63 -13.08 -17.33 -1.74
N VAL A 64 -13.65 -18.53 -1.73
CA VAL A 64 -14.51 -19.10 -2.77
C VAL A 64 -14.12 -18.63 -4.17
N THR A 65 -13.28 -19.40 -4.87
CA THR A 65 -13.12 -19.33 -6.32
C THR A 65 -14.41 -19.72 -7.03
N ASP A 66 -15.46 -18.94 -6.83
CA ASP A 66 -16.17 -18.33 -7.94
C ASP A 66 -15.76 -16.86 -7.89
N LEU A 67 -14.61 -16.54 -8.52
CA LEU A 67 -14.52 -15.23 -9.19
C LEU A 67 -15.82 -15.16 -9.98
N ASN A 68 -16.75 -14.34 -9.51
CA ASN A 68 -18.10 -14.31 -10.05
C ASN A 68 -17.91 -14.14 -11.56
N SER A 69 -18.22 -15.17 -12.35
CA SER A 69 -17.98 -15.13 -13.79
C SER A 69 -18.83 -14.05 -14.46
N GLN A 70 -19.73 -13.42 -13.70
CA GLN A 70 -20.44 -12.19 -14.02
C GLN A 70 -19.56 -10.92 -13.93
N PHE A 71 -18.49 -10.89 -13.13
CA PHE A 71 -17.60 -9.73 -13.00
C PHE A 71 -16.68 -9.53 -14.22
N TYR A 72 -16.44 -10.61 -14.98
CA TYR A 72 -15.63 -10.60 -16.21
C TYR A 72 -16.42 -10.86 -17.49
N LYS A 73 -17.76 -11.03 -17.42
CA LYS A 73 -18.56 -10.83 -18.62
C LYS A 73 -18.43 -9.36 -18.97
N ASP A 74 -17.86 -9.06 -20.15
CA ASP A 74 -17.86 -7.73 -20.78
C ASP A 74 -19.03 -6.91 -20.25
N CYS A 75 -18.80 -6.03 -19.26
CA CYS A 75 -19.85 -5.18 -18.71
C CYS A 75 -20.24 -4.22 -19.84
N ARG A 76 -21.21 -4.63 -20.66
CA ARG A 76 -22.08 -3.67 -21.32
C ARG A 76 -22.86 -3.01 -20.20
N VAL A 77 -22.88 -1.69 -20.22
CA VAL A 77 -23.36 -0.76 -19.18
C VAL A 77 -24.76 -1.09 -18.63
N ASP A 78 -25.48 -1.97 -19.32
CA ASP A 78 -26.91 -2.23 -19.14
C ASP A 78 -27.22 -3.47 -18.27
N GLU A 79 -26.25 -4.35 -17.96
CA GLU A 79 -26.49 -5.63 -17.25
C GLU A 79 -25.82 -5.75 -15.87
N CYS A 80 -24.91 -4.85 -15.51
CA CYS A 80 -24.20 -4.95 -14.23
C CYS A 80 -25.11 -4.40 -13.12
N LYS A 81 -25.37 -5.20 -12.08
CA LYS A 81 -25.98 -4.68 -10.84
C LYS A 81 -25.07 -3.57 -10.35
N ILE A 82 -25.63 -2.40 -10.09
CA ILE A 82 -24.91 -1.32 -9.42
C ILE A 82 -24.32 -1.93 -8.16
N ASP A 83 -23.01 -1.87 -8.05
CA ASP A 83 -22.32 -2.30 -6.85
C ASP A 83 -22.63 -1.25 -5.78
N ASP A 84 -23.61 -1.55 -4.92
CA ASP A 84 -24.01 -0.68 -3.81
C ASP A 84 -22.86 -0.45 -2.81
N SER A 85 -21.70 -1.15 -2.96
CA SER A 85 -20.51 -0.90 -2.14
C SER A 85 -19.73 0.35 -2.54
N PHE A 86 -19.99 0.91 -3.74
CA PHE A 86 -19.34 2.12 -4.22
C PHE A 86 -20.24 3.35 -4.05
N ASP A 87 -20.03 4.09 -2.97
CA ASP A 87 -20.69 5.37 -2.74
C ASP A 87 -19.84 6.51 -3.32
N PHE A 88 -20.33 7.09 -4.41
CA PHE A 88 -19.66 8.18 -5.12
C PHE A 88 -19.44 9.42 -4.23
N GLU A 89 -20.39 9.74 -3.35
CA GLU A 89 -20.25 10.88 -2.45
C GLU A 89 -19.17 10.64 -1.40
N ILE A 90 -19.00 9.40 -0.92
CA ILE A 90 -17.86 9.05 -0.06
C ILE A 90 -16.53 9.28 -0.79
N VAL A 91 -16.43 8.87 -2.05
CA VAL A 91 -15.20 9.03 -2.84
C VAL A 91 -14.89 10.50 -3.09
N LYS A 92 -15.88 11.27 -3.54
CA LYS A 92 -15.77 12.70 -3.82
C LYS A 92 -15.36 13.51 -2.58
N ASN A 93 -15.94 13.18 -1.42
CA ASN A 93 -15.66 13.90 -0.17
C ASN A 93 -14.26 13.61 0.42
N ASN A 94 -13.67 12.45 0.11
CA ASN A 94 -12.33 12.08 0.59
C ASN A 94 -11.21 12.36 -0.42
N ALA A 95 -11.55 12.61 -1.68
CA ALA A 95 -10.58 12.97 -2.70
C ALA A 95 -10.02 14.38 -2.46
N PRO A 96 -8.68 14.58 -2.47
CA PRO A 96 -8.09 15.92 -2.32
C PRO A 96 -8.56 16.89 -3.41
N VAL A 97 -8.63 16.40 -4.65
CA VAL A 97 -9.19 17.11 -5.80
C VAL A 97 -9.89 16.09 -6.69
N PHE A 98 -11.13 16.38 -7.03
CA PHE A 98 -11.98 15.52 -7.84
C PHE A 98 -12.78 16.36 -8.83
N GLU A 99 -12.72 15.99 -10.11
CA GLU A 99 -13.44 16.68 -11.19
C GLU A 99 -14.56 15.83 -11.74
N THR A 100 -15.75 16.42 -11.85
CA THR A 100 -16.93 15.82 -12.48
C THR A 100 -17.27 16.54 -13.77
N GLN A 101 -17.87 15.85 -14.74
CA GLN A 101 -18.28 16.48 -16.01
C GLN A 101 -19.39 17.52 -15.78
N ASP A 102 -20.32 17.25 -14.86
CA ASP A 102 -21.45 18.11 -14.51
C ASP A 102 -21.77 18.04 -13.01
N ALA A 103 -22.55 19.01 -12.50
CA ALA A 103 -22.90 19.17 -11.07
C ALA A 103 -23.77 18.03 -10.48
N GLY A 104 -24.26 17.11 -11.30
CA GLY A 104 -25.02 15.93 -10.90
C GLY A 104 -24.47 14.61 -11.46
N SER A 105 -23.22 14.60 -11.92
CA SER A 105 -22.62 13.38 -12.44
C SER A 105 -22.28 12.40 -11.31
N GLU A 106 -22.63 11.14 -11.49
CA GLU A 106 -22.23 10.01 -10.63
C GLU A 106 -20.89 9.40 -11.06
N ASN A 107 -20.11 10.15 -11.86
CA ASN A 107 -18.76 9.78 -12.28
C ASN A 107 -17.81 11.00 -12.29
N GLY A 108 -16.51 10.74 -12.23
CA GLY A 108 -15.48 11.77 -12.25
C GLY A 108 -14.06 11.20 -12.19
N PHE A 109 -13.08 12.09 -12.09
CA PHE A 109 -11.65 11.77 -12.10
C PHE A 109 -10.94 12.36 -10.88
N PHE A 110 -9.99 11.60 -10.33
CA PHE A 110 -9.02 12.15 -9.38
C PHE A 110 -8.04 13.04 -10.15
N VAL A 111 -7.85 14.26 -9.66
CA VAL A 111 -6.90 15.18 -10.26
C VAL A 111 -5.59 15.12 -9.48
N VAL A 112 -4.52 14.77 -10.19
CA VAL A 112 -3.16 14.72 -9.65
C VAL A 112 -2.22 15.57 -10.50
N PRO A 113 -1.12 16.08 -9.93
CA PRO A 113 -0.09 16.76 -10.72
C PRO A 113 0.41 15.86 -11.85
N GLN A 114 0.67 16.47 -13.01
CA GLN A 114 1.22 15.72 -14.15
C GLN A 114 2.62 15.18 -13.81
N ILE A 115 2.86 13.92 -14.19
CA ILE A 115 4.17 13.31 -14.09
C ILE A 115 5.01 13.89 -15.23
N ILE A 116 5.97 14.76 -14.89
CA ILE A 116 6.99 15.24 -15.83
C ILE A 116 8.23 14.39 -15.57
N GLU A 117 8.70 13.69 -16.60
CA GLU A 117 9.95 12.90 -16.57
C GLU A 117 11.21 13.78 -16.61
#